data_AF-A0A931RTC8-F1
#
_entry.id   AF-A0A931RTC8-F1
#
_cell.length_a   1.000
_cell.length_b   1.000
_cell.length_c   1.000
_cell.angle_alpha   90.00
_cell.angle_beta   90.00
_cell.angle_gamma   90.00
#
_symmetry.space_group_name_H-M   'P 1'
#
loop_
_entity.id
_entity.type
_entity.pdbx_description
1 polymer ?
#
loop_
_entity_poly.entity_id
_entity_poly.type
_entity_poly.pdbx_seq_one_letter_code
_entity_poly.pdbx_strand_id
1 'polypeptide(L)'
;MKKINPILLLIIAFFLISRFLGVDQIYHQDEYRWATIANPIFNNFIAPHPPLNKYFLWMLGGLLGYDNLRFGPFLFGFLNLVLVYQIVKKVTSGAKIALLGAFL
;
A
#
# COMPACT_ATOMS: atom_id res chain seq x y z
N MET A 1 13.07 9.17 -25.03
CA MET A 1 12.56 8.99 -23.65
C MET A 1 11.42 9.95 -23.41
N LYS A 2 10.21 9.49 -23.02
CA LYS A 2 9.11 10.41 -22.65
C LYS A 2 9.46 11.06 -21.30
N LYS A 3 9.47 12.39 -21.23
CA LYS A 3 9.67 13.11 -19.96
C LYS A 3 8.55 12.76 -18.99
N ILE A 4 8.91 12.42 -17.75
CA ILE A 4 7.95 12.22 -16.66
C ILE A 4 7.36 13.59 -16.31
N ASN A 5 6.05 13.65 -16.08
CA ASN A 5 5.38 14.89 -15.71
C ASN A 5 5.82 15.31 -14.28
N PRO A 6 6.37 16.51 -14.08
CA PRO A 6 6.86 16.94 -12.76
C PRO A 6 5.73 17.01 -11.72
N ILE A 7 4.49 17.28 -12.12
CA ILE A 7 3.34 17.30 -11.21
C ILE A 7 3.06 15.90 -10.67
N LEU A 8 3.19 14.86 -11.52
CA LEU A 8 3.04 13.48 -11.07
C LEU A 8 4.12 13.10 -10.06
N LEU A 9 5.36 13.57 -10.25
CA LEU A 9 6.44 13.35 -9.28
C LEU A 9 6.15 14.02 -7.94
N LEU A 10 5.59 15.24 -7.94
CA LEU A 10 5.17 15.92 -6.72
C LEU A 10 4.04 15.17 -6.00
N ILE A 11 3.05 14.66 -6.72
CA ILE A 11 1.96 13.85 -6.16
C ILE A 11 2.53 12.57 -5.53
N ILE A 12 3.41 11.87 -6.22
CA ILE A 12 4.08 10.67 -5.71
C ILE A 12 4.91 11.00 -4.47
N ALA A 13 5.71 12.06 -4.50
CA ALA A 13 6.53 12.48 -3.37
C ALA A 13 5.67 12.82 -2.14
N PHE A 14 4.59 13.58 -2.35
CA PHE A 14 3.63 13.90 -1.29
C PHE A 14 2.98 12.65 -0.71
N PHE A 15 2.55 11.71 -1.54
CA PHE A 15 1.99 10.43 -1.10
C PHE A 15 3.00 9.63 -0.28
N LEU A 16 4.23 9.45 -0.78
CA LEU A 16 5.25 8.66 -0.10
C LEU A 16 5.65 9.30 1.24
N ILE A 17 5.90 10.61 1.27
CA ILE A 17 6.30 11.30 2.52
C ILE A 17 5.18 11.23 3.56
N SER A 18 3.95 11.58 3.18
CA SER A 18 2.83 11.60 4.13
C SER A 18 2.51 10.21 4.69
N ARG A 19 2.68 9.14 3.91
CA ARG A 19 2.39 7.77 4.34
C ARG A 19 3.55 7.09 5.04
N PHE A 20 4.80 7.41 4.68
CA PHE A 20 5.99 6.86 5.32
C PHE A 20 6.02 7.18 6.82
N LEU A 21 5.62 8.39 7.21
CA LEU A 21 5.51 8.79 8.62
C LEU A 21 4.47 7.97 9.42
N GLY A 22 3.54 7.29 8.76
CA GLY A 22 2.52 6.45 9.40
C GLY A 22 2.90 4.97 9.52
N VAL A 23 4.00 4.53 8.90
CA VAL A 23 4.39 3.11 8.88
C VAL A 23 4.77 2.62 10.27
N ASP A 24 5.45 3.44 11.07
CA ASP A 24 5.96 3.08 12.40
C ASP A 24 4.96 3.33 13.54
N GLN A 25 3.75 3.82 13.23
CA GLN A 25 2.73 4.03 14.26
C GLN A 25 2.23 2.67 14.83
N ILE A 26 1.66 2.69 16.03
CA ILE A 26 1.08 1.47 16.64
C ILE A 26 -0.09 0.94 15.80
N TYR A 27 -0.21 -0.38 15.66
CA TYR A 27 -1.32 -1.03 14.97
C TYR A 27 -2.67 -0.75 15.63
N HIS A 28 -3.66 -0.43 14.82
CA HIS A 28 -5.05 -0.33 15.24
C HIS A 28 -5.69 -1.72 15.31
N GLN A 29 -6.93 -1.79 15.83
CA GLN A 29 -7.63 -3.03 16.16
C GLN A 29 -7.54 -4.13 15.09
N ASP A 30 -7.91 -3.83 13.84
CA ASP A 30 -7.89 -4.83 12.77
C ASP A 30 -6.47 -5.16 12.30
N GLU A 31 -5.58 -4.17 12.26
CA GLU A 31 -4.18 -4.37 11.89
C GLU A 31 -3.48 -5.29 12.88
N TYR A 32 -3.70 -5.08 14.18
CA TYR A 32 -3.16 -5.91 15.24
C TYR A 32 -3.66 -7.35 15.13
N ARG A 33 -4.96 -7.54 14.87
CA ARG A 33 -5.56 -8.85 14.65
C ARG A 33 -4.89 -9.57 13.47
N TRP A 34 -4.71 -8.87 12.35
CA TRP A 34 -4.08 -9.43 11.16
C TRP A 34 -2.59 -9.74 11.36
N ALA A 35 -1.86 -8.88 12.07
CA ALA A 35 -0.47 -9.13 12.44
C ALA A 35 -0.34 -10.39 13.31
N THR A 36 -1.25 -10.55 14.28
CA THR A 36 -1.30 -11.73 15.16
C THR A 36 -1.60 -13.00 14.37
N ILE A 37 -2.60 -12.96 13.47
CA ILE A 37 -2.96 -14.10 12.60
C ILE A 37 -1.81 -14.51 11.66
N ALA A 38 -1.04 -13.53 11.18
CA ALA A 38 0.07 -13.75 10.26
C ALA A 38 1.33 -14.28 10.96
N ASN A 39 1.51 -13.96 12.25
CA ASN A 39 2.70 -14.32 13.00
C ASN A 39 2.63 -15.78 13.53
N PRO A 40 3.57 -16.66 13.13
CA PRO A 40 3.60 -18.07 13.53
C PRO A 40 3.68 -18.30 15.04
N ILE A 41 4.16 -17.33 15.82
CA ILE A 41 4.24 -17.41 17.28
C ILE A 41 2.84 -17.56 17.90
N PHE A 42 1.82 -16.97 17.29
CA PHE A 42 0.45 -16.96 17.80
C PHE A 42 -0.46 -17.98 17.08
N ASN A 43 0.05 -19.18 16.77
CA ASN A 43 -0.54 -20.19 15.86
C ASN A 43 -2.00 -20.67 16.14
N ASN A 44 -2.68 -20.11 17.13
CA ASN A 44 -4.04 -20.45 17.55
C ASN A 44 -5.15 -19.58 16.91
N PHE A 45 -4.81 -18.56 16.11
CA PHE A 45 -5.82 -17.68 15.50
C PHE A 45 -6.27 -18.13 14.11
N ILE A 46 -7.58 -18.37 13.98
CA ILE A 46 -8.24 -18.69 12.71
C ILE A 46 -8.65 -17.39 12.02
N ALA A 47 -8.23 -17.21 10.76
CA ALA A 47 -8.66 -16.08 9.95
C ALA A 47 -10.12 -16.26 9.52
N PRO A 48 -11.01 -15.27 9.69
CA PRO A 48 -12.41 -15.35 9.25
C PRO A 48 -12.58 -15.17 7.73
N HIS A 49 -11.49 -14.85 7.02
CA HIS A 49 -11.49 -14.45 5.61
C HIS A 49 -10.58 -15.37 4.77
N PRO A 50 -10.72 -15.33 3.43
CA PRO A 50 -9.84 -16.08 2.53
C PRO A 50 -8.35 -15.86 2.83
N PRO A 51 -7.52 -16.90 2.62
CA PRO A 51 -6.20 -16.95 3.23
C PRO A 51 -5.17 -16.08 2.53
N LEU A 52 -5.51 -15.44 1.40
CA LEU A 52 -4.57 -14.63 0.62
C LEU A 52 -3.92 -13.53 1.45
N ASN A 53 -4.71 -12.77 2.22
CA ASN A 53 -4.18 -11.70 3.06
C ASN A 53 -3.25 -12.26 4.15
N LYS A 54 -3.63 -13.39 4.77
CA LYS A 54 -2.79 -14.07 5.76
C LYS A 54 -1.44 -14.48 5.16
N TYR A 55 -1.43 -15.15 4.01
CA TYR A 55 -0.19 -15.58 3.37
C TYR A 55 0.70 -14.41 2.97
N PHE A 56 0.09 -13.34 2.45
CA PHE A 56 0.83 -12.15 2.06
C PHE A 56 1.49 -11.46 3.27
N LEU A 57 0.74 -11.28 4.36
CA LEU A 57 1.27 -10.72 5.61
C LEU A 57 2.29 -11.65 6.27
N TRP A 58 2.10 -12.97 6.21
CA TRP A 58 3.08 -13.93 6.70
C TRP A 58 4.42 -13.80 5.96
N MET A 59 4.36 -13.72 4.63
CA MET A 59 5.55 -13.51 3.79
C MET A 59 6.21 -12.16 4.08
N LEU A 60 5.43 -11.07 4.18
CA LEU A 60 5.98 -9.76 4.53
C LEU A 60 6.62 -9.77 5.91
N GLY A 61 6.00 -10.39 6.91
CA GLY A 61 6.55 -10.53 8.24
C GLY A 61 7.84 -11.33 8.26
N GLY A 62 7.97 -12.36 7.41
CA GLY A 62 9.22 -13.10 7.23
C GLY A 62 10.35 -12.30 6.55
N LEU A 63 10.01 -11.31 5.73
CA LEU A 63 10.98 -10.47 5.00
C LEU A 63 11.39 -9.20 5.76
N LEU A 64 10.43 -8.54 6.39
CA LEU A 64 10.58 -7.21 6.99
C LEU A 64 10.45 -7.23 8.53
N GLY A 65 10.01 -8.33 9.11
CA GLY A 65 9.61 -8.42 10.53
C GLY A 65 8.11 -8.19 10.70
N TYR A 66 7.50 -8.90 11.66
CA TYR A 66 6.06 -8.84 11.94
C TYR A 66 5.58 -7.50 12.54
N ASP A 67 6.51 -6.66 12.99
CA ASP A 67 6.23 -5.28 13.44
C ASP A 67 6.17 -4.29 12.26
N ASN A 68 6.57 -4.71 11.06
CA ASN A 68 6.72 -3.88 9.86
C ASN A 68 5.70 -4.19 8.75
N LEU A 69 4.55 -4.79 9.09
CA LEU A 69 3.54 -5.20 8.11
C LEU A 69 2.87 -4.03 7.37
N ARG A 70 2.92 -2.80 7.90
CA ARG A 70 2.41 -1.59 7.23
C ARG A 70 3.18 -1.20 5.96
N PHE A 71 4.38 -1.74 5.75
CA PHE A 71 5.06 -1.61 4.46
C PHE A 71 4.28 -2.28 3.32
N GLY A 72 3.44 -3.28 3.62
CA GLY A 72 2.54 -3.89 2.63
C GLY A 72 1.52 -2.90 2.06
N PRO A 73 0.62 -2.34 2.89
CA PRO A 73 -0.28 -1.27 2.48
C PRO A 73 0.43 -0.05 1.87
N PHE A 74 1.61 0.32 2.36
CA PHE A 74 2.41 1.41 1.78
C PHE A 74 2.80 1.12 0.32
N LEU A 75 3.35 -0.08 0.06
CA LEU A 75 3.72 -0.52 -1.28
C LEU A 75 2.50 -0.59 -2.21
N PHE A 76 1.41 -1.22 -1.77
CA PHE A 76 0.20 -1.33 -2.58
C PHE A 76 -0.46 0.03 -2.83
N GLY A 77 -0.41 0.95 -1.87
CA GLY A 77 -0.89 2.31 -2.05
C GLY A 77 -0.09 3.05 -3.15
N PHE A 78 1.24 2.92 -3.15
CA PHE A 78 2.08 3.47 -4.21
C PHE A 78 1.76 2.87 -5.59
N LEU A 79 1.66 1.54 -5.67
CA LEU A 79 1.30 0.85 -6.91
C LEU A 79 -0.10 1.28 -7.39
N ASN A 80 -1.06 1.40 -6.48
CA ASN A 80 -2.41 1.84 -6.79
C ASN A 80 -2.42 3.26 -7.38
N LEU A 81 -1.69 4.21 -6.78
CA LEU A 81 -1.57 5.58 -7.30
C LEU A 81 -1.03 5.60 -8.75
N VAL A 82 0.03 4.82 -9.00
CA VAL A 82 0.61 4.70 -10.35
C VAL A 82 -0.37 4.08 -11.33
N LEU A 83 -1.11 3.05 -10.92
CA LEU A 83 -2.12 2.38 -11.75
C LEU A 83 -3.30 3.30 -12.06
N VAL A 84 -3.82 4.03 -11.07
CA VAL A 84 -4.92 4.98 -11.24
C VAL A 84 -4.54 6.06 -12.27
N TYR A 85 -3.35 6.66 -12.15
CA TYR A 85 -2.84 7.60 -13.15
C TYR A 85 -2.85 6.99 -14.56
N GLN A 86 -2.32 5.77 -14.71
CA GLN A 86 -2.22 5.10 -16.01
C GLN A 86 -3.59 4.76 -16.59
N ILE A 87 -4.51 4.23 -15.78
CA ILE A 87 -5.86 3.85 -16.19
C ILE A 87 -6.64 5.09 -16.61
N VAL A 88 -6.67 6.15 -15.78
CA VAL A 88 -7.40 7.37 -16.10
C VAL A 88 -6.84 8.03 -17.35
N LYS A 89 -5.51 8.05 -17.50
CA LYS A 89 -4.86 8.57 -18.71
C LYS A 89 -5.25 7.77 -19.95
N LYS A 90 -5.32 6.44 -19.84
CA LYS A 90 -5.68 5.54 -20.95
C LYS A 90 -7.15 5.71 -21.34
N VAL A 91 -8.05 5.83 -20.37
CA VAL A 91 -9.50 5.92 -20.61
C VAL A 91 -9.90 7.30 -21.12
N THR A 92 -9.37 8.37 -20.54
CA THR A 92 -9.80 9.75 -20.85
C THR A 92 -8.96 10.43 -21.92
N SER A 93 -7.80 9.85 -22.27
CA SER A 93 -6.74 10.50 -23.07
C SER A 93 -6.26 11.86 -22.51
N GLY A 94 -6.70 12.24 -21.31
CA GLY A 94 -6.46 13.54 -20.70
C GLY A 94 -5.41 13.48 -19.59
N ALA A 95 -4.22 14.01 -19.84
CA ALA A 95 -3.16 14.02 -18.83
C ALA A 95 -3.53 14.80 -17.55
N LYS A 96 -4.31 15.88 -17.68
CA LYS A 96 -4.80 16.66 -16.52
C LYS A 96 -5.79 15.89 -15.66
N ILE A 97 -6.71 15.15 -16.29
CA ILE A 97 -7.71 14.32 -15.61
C ILE A 97 -7.00 13.17 -14.87
N ALA A 98 -5.98 12.58 -15.49
CA ALA A 98 -5.16 11.55 -14.86
C ALA A 98 -4.40 12.06 -13.63
N LEU A 99 -3.87 13.28 -13.67
CA LEU A 99 -3.21 13.90 -12.50
C LEU A 99 -4.22 14.14 -11.37
N LEU A 100 -5.41 14.64 -11.70
CA LEU A 100 -6.48 14.83 -10.71
C LEU A 100 -6.90 13.49 -10.09
N GLY A 101 -7.12 12.47 -10.92
CA GLY A 101 -7.50 11.13 -10.45
C GLY A 101 -6.43 10.44 -9.60
N ALA A 102 -5.14 10.77 -9.79
CA ALA A 102 -4.06 10.24 -8.95
C ALA A 102 -3.85 11.05 -7.65
N PHE A 103 -4.37 12.28 -7.60
CA PHE A 103 -4.27 13.15 -6.42
C PHE A 103 -5.43 12.92 -5.44
N LEU A 104 -6.63 12.62 -5.96
CA LEU A 104 -7.81 12.23 -5.19
C LEU A 104 -7.69 10.78 -4.70
#